data_AF-A0A2V7HYI0-F1
#
_entry.id   AF-A0A2V7HYI0-F1
#
_cell.length_a   1.000
_cell.length_b   1.000
_cell.length_c   1.000
_cell.angle_alpha   90.00
_cell.angle_beta   90.00
_cell.angle_gamma   90.00
#
_symmetry.space_group_name_H-M   'P 1'
#
loop_
_entity.id
_entity.type
_entity.pdbx_description
1 polymer ?
#
loop_
_entity_poly.entity_id
_entity_poly.type
_entity_poly.pdbx_seq_one_letter_code
_entity_poly.pdbx_strand_id
1 'polypeptide(L)'
;MLLDGQPIRACLVLAARLAGRSLVTIEGLEGDALDPLQDAFAKLGAAQCGFCTPGMILSARALLAVNRAPSAHEVREALAGNLCRCTGYVKIVEAVLAASHDSESLSPAEGERAG
;
A
#
# COMPACT_ATOMS: atom_id res chain seq x y z
N MET A 1 5.62 4.97 2.36
CA MET A 1 4.77 5.66 3.36
C MET A 1 3.64 6.36 2.65
N LEU A 2 2.54 6.63 3.34
CA LEU A 2 1.56 7.62 2.91
C LEU A 2 1.82 8.92 3.66
N LEU A 3 1.80 10.03 2.93
CA LEU A 3 1.86 11.38 3.47
C LEU A 3 0.57 12.09 3.08
N ASP A 4 -0.28 12.40 4.06
CA ASP A 4 -1.65 12.87 3.86
C ASP A 4 -2.43 11.99 2.85
N GLY A 5 -2.33 10.68 3.03
CA GLY A 5 -3.00 9.68 2.16
C GLY A 5 -2.34 9.47 0.80
N GLN A 6 -1.31 10.24 0.42
CA GLN A 6 -0.63 10.09 -0.87
C GLN A 6 0.66 9.25 -0.76
N PRO A 7 0.93 8.33 -1.71
CA PRO A 7 2.10 7.48 -1.65
C PRO A 7 3.36 8.28 -1.99
N ILE A 8 4.31 8.31 -1.05
CA ILE A 8 5.56 9.07 -1.20
C ILE A 8 6.76 8.17 -0.88
N ARG A 9 7.84 8.37 -1.65
CA ARG A 9 9.17 7.78 -1.41
C ARG A 9 9.84 8.53 -0.27
N ALA A 10 9.87 7.92 0.92
CA ALA A 10 10.44 8.52 2.12
C ALA A 10 11.89 8.98 1.93
N CYS A 11 12.68 8.23 1.15
CA CYS A 11 14.09 8.56 0.87
C CYS A 11 14.30 9.87 0.09
N LEU A 12 13.25 10.44 -0.51
CA LEU A 12 13.32 11.69 -1.28
C LEU A 12 12.69 12.88 -0.55
N VAL A 13 12.34 12.72 0.73
CA VAL A 13 11.73 13.77 1.54
C VAL A 13 12.55 14.00 2.79
N LEU A 14 12.89 15.25 3.04
CA LEU A 14 13.57 15.65 4.27
C LEU A 14 12.58 15.55 5.45
N ALA A 15 13.02 14.93 6.56
CA ALA A 15 12.20 14.79 7.77
C ALA A 15 11.66 16.14 8.28
N ALA A 16 12.45 17.22 8.17
CA ALA A 16 12.02 18.57 8.55
C ALA A 16 10.79 19.10 7.78
N ARG A 17 10.45 18.50 6.63
CA ARG A 17 9.25 18.85 5.85
C ARG A 17 7.99 18.07 6.25
N LEU A 18 8.11 17.16 7.22
CA LEU A 18 7.01 16.29 7.65
C LEU A 18 6.26 16.85 8.87
N ALA A 19 6.80 17.85 9.56
CA ALA A 19 6.19 18.43 10.76
C ALA A 19 4.72 18.83 10.53
N GLY A 20 3.83 18.34 11.40
CA GLY A 20 2.39 18.62 11.36
C GLY A 20 1.61 17.89 10.25
N ARG A 21 2.25 17.04 9.46
CA ARG A 21 1.63 16.24 8.39
C ARG A 21 1.19 14.88 8.93
N SER A 22 0.18 14.27 8.30
CA SER A 22 -0.28 12.93 8.63
C SER A 22 0.59 11.90 7.92
N LEU A 23 1.16 10.95 8.65
CA LEU A 23 2.05 9.94 8.11
C LEU A 23 1.57 8.53 8.46
N VAL A 24 1.53 7.65 7.46
CA VAL A 24 1.22 6.22 7.64
C VAL A 24 2.36 5.37 7.08
N THR A 25 2.85 4.46 7.90
CA THR A 25 3.77 3.38 7.51
C THR A 25 3.03 2.04 7.44
N ILE A 26 3.73 0.94 7.18
CA ILE A 26 3.08 -0.37 7.05
C ILE A 26 2.50 -0.84 8.40
N GLU A 27 3.18 -0.48 9.50
CA GLU A 27 2.79 -0.71 10.88
C GLU A 27 1.51 0.05 11.22
N GLY A 28 1.28 1.21 10.59
CA GLY A 28 0.03 1.97 10.74
C GLY A 28 -1.19 1.32 10.09
N LEU A 29 -1.03 0.16 9.44
CA LEU A 29 -2.15 -0.66 8.96
C LEU A 29 -2.52 -1.79 9.93
N GLU A 30 -1.82 -1.92 11.04
CA GLU A 30 -2.13 -2.92 12.06
C GLU A 30 -3.46 -2.59 12.76
N GLY A 31 -4.24 -3.63 13.05
CA GLY A 31 -5.50 -3.57 13.78
C GLY A 31 -5.88 -4.95 14.32
N ASP A 32 -7.10 -5.10 14.85
CA ASP A 32 -7.59 -6.40 15.35
C ASP A 32 -7.63 -7.49 14.25
N ALA A 33 -7.75 -7.06 13.00
CA ALA A 33 -7.65 -7.89 11.81
C ALA A 33 -6.60 -7.32 10.85
N LEU A 34 -6.04 -8.18 10.01
CA LEU A 34 -5.15 -7.77 8.93
C LEU A 34 -5.90 -6.86 7.95
N ASP A 35 -5.19 -5.89 7.41
CA ASP A 35 -5.69 -5.12 6.28
C ASP A 35 -6.02 -6.06 5.09
N PRO A 36 -7.09 -5.81 4.31
CA PRO A 36 -7.42 -6.65 3.15
C PRO A 36 -6.27 -6.85 2.17
N LEU A 37 -5.38 -5.85 2.00
CA LEU A 37 -4.19 -6.02 1.16
C LEU A 37 -3.15 -6.92 1.81
N GLN A 38 -2.94 -6.83 3.13
CA GLN A 38 -2.01 -7.72 3.84
C GLN A 38 -2.47 -9.18 3.75
N ASP A 39 -3.77 -9.41 3.99
CA ASP A 39 -4.39 -10.73 3.92
C ASP A 39 -4.35 -11.31 2.49
N ALA A 40 -4.72 -10.51 1.47
CA ALA A 40 -4.65 -10.92 0.07
C ALA A 40 -3.21 -11.24 -0.37
N PHE A 41 -2.23 -10.45 0.06
CA PHE A 41 -0.83 -10.70 -0.25
C PHE A 41 -0.34 -12.03 0.34
N ALA A 42 -0.74 -12.33 1.57
CA ALA A 42 -0.41 -13.59 2.24
C ALA A 42 -1.07 -14.78 1.52
N LYS A 43 -2.39 -14.71 1.26
CA LYS A 43 -3.16 -15.80 0.64
C LYS A 43 -2.69 -16.15 -0.77
N LEU A 44 -2.31 -15.16 -1.58
CA LEU A 44 -1.95 -15.37 -2.98
C LEU A 44 -0.44 -15.52 -3.22
N GLY A 45 0.38 -15.51 -2.16
CA GLY A 45 1.84 -15.61 -2.30
C GLY A 45 2.44 -14.40 -3.03
N ALA A 46 1.88 -13.20 -2.81
CA ALA A 46 2.35 -11.95 -3.41
C ALA A 46 3.59 -11.37 -2.72
N ALA A 47 4.12 -12.06 -1.71
CA ALA A 47 5.37 -11.74 -1.03
C ALA A 47 6.27 -12.99 -0.94
N GLN A 48 7.58 -12.78 -1.06
CA GLN A 48 8.61 -13.80 -0.83
C GLN A 48 9.63 -13.29 0.20
N CYS A 49 10.64 -12.53 -0.24
CA CYS A 49 11.63 -11.94 0.67
C CYS A 49 11.07 -10.83 1.57
N GLY A 50 9.86 -10.34 1.29
CA GLY A 50 9.18 -9.31 2.08
C GLY A 50 9.69 -7.87 1.90
N PHE A 51 10.86 -7.66 1.31
CA PHE A 51 11.52 -6.34 1.32
C PHE A 51 10.71 -5.22 0.65
N CYS A 52 10.09 -5.48 -0.50
CA CYS A 52 9.27 -4.49 -1.20
C CYS A 52 7.82 -4.42 -0.69
N THR A 53 7.40 -5.39 0.13
CA THR A 53 6.00 -5.58 0.52
C THR A 53 5.40 -4.36 1.21
N PRO A 54 6.10 -3.68 2.15
CA PRO A 54 5.58 -2.47 2.78
C PRO A 54 5.23 -1.36 1.77
N GLY A 55 6.11 -1.10 0.80
CA GLY A 55 5.89 -0.08 -0.23
C GLY A 55 4.75 -0.45 -1.19
N MET A 56 4.72 -1.72 -1.60
CA MET A 56 3.67 -2.26 -2.49
C MET A 56 2.29 -2.12 -1.87
N ILE A 57 2.11 -2.54 -0.61
CA ILE A 57 0.82 -2.48 0.08
C ILE A 57 0.37 -1.03 0.25
N LEU A 58 1.26 -0.12 0.69
CA LEU A 58 0.89 1.28 0.87
C LEU A 58 0.52 1.97 -0.47
N SER A 59 1.26 1.73 -1.54
CA SER A 59 0.92 2.26 -2.87
C SER A 59 -0.40 1.68 -3.40
N ALA A 60 -0.64 0.38 -3.21
CA ALA A 60 -1.92 -0.24 -3.56
C ALA A 60 -3.08 0.33 -2.75
N ARG A 61 -2.89 0.57 -1.45
CA ARG A 61 -3.90 1.18 -0.58
C ARG A 61 -4.27 2.58 -1.06
N ALA A 62 -3.29 3.39 -1.44
CA ALA A 62 -3.55 4.71 -2.00
C ALA A 62 -4.35 4.65 -3.31
N LEU A 63 -4.08 3.67 -4.18
CA LEU A 63 -4.90 3.42 -5.37
C LEU A 63 -6.34 3.05 -4.98
N LEU A 64 -6.52 2.08 -4.08
CA LEU A 64 -7.84 1.58 -3.70
C LEU A 64 -8.69 2.61 -2.92
N ALA A 65 -8.04 3.58 -2.26
CA ALA A 65 -8.73 4.69 -1.62
C ALA A 65 -9.46 5.61 -2.62
N VAL A 66 -8.99 5.70 -3.87
CA VAL A 66 -9.58 6.55 -4.91
C VAL A 66 -10.27 5.77 -6.03
N ASN A 67 -9.87 4.53 -6.28
CA ASN A 67 -10.45 3.64 -7.28
C ASN A 67 -10.66 2.25 -6.67
N ARG A 68 -11.91 1.95 -6.30
CA ARG A 68 -12.30 0.67 -5.68
C ARG A 68 -12.42 -0.51 -6.64
N ALA A 69 -12.35 -0.28 -7.95
CA ALA A 69 -12.43 -1.33 -8.96
C ALA A 69 -11.39 -1.07 -10.07
N PRO A 70 -10.09 -1.03 -9.73
CA PRO A 70 -9.06 -0.73 -10.71
C PRO A 70 -8.90 -1.89 -11.68
N SER A 71 -8.55 -1.57 -12.92
CA SER A 71 -8.06 -2.54 -13.89
C SER A 71 -6.67 -3.03 -13.52
N ALA A 72 -6.27 -4.20 -14.05
CA ALA A 72 -4.91 -4.71 -13.89
C ALA A 72 -3.84 -3.74 -14.41
N HIS A 73 -4.18 -2.91 -15.41
CA HIS A 73 -3.29 -1.88 -15.93
C HIS A 73 -3.09 -0.76 -14.92
N GLU A 74 -4.18 -0.22 -14.34
CA GLU A 74 -4.10 0.83 -13.32
C GLU A 74 -3.34 0.37 -12.07
N VAL A 75 -3.48 -0.90 -11.67
CA VAL A 75 -2.68 -1.48 -10.59
C VAL A 75 -1.19 -1.46 -10.93
N ARG A 76 -0.81 -1.84 -12.15
CA ARG A 76 0.60 -1.82 -12.58
C ARG A 76 1.17 -0.41 -12.61
N GLU A 77 0.40 0.56 -13.11
CA GLU A 77 0.82 1.97 -13.14
C GLU A 77 1.00 2.52 -11.72
N ALA A 78 0.06 2.28 -10.81
CA ALA A 78 0.16 2.71 -9.41
C ALA A 78 1.38 2.10 -8.69
N LEU A 79 1.78 0.88 -9.09
CA LEU A 79 2.91 0.17 -8.50
C LEU A 79 4.24 0.38 -9.23
N ALA A 80 4.28 1.14 -10.34
CA ALA A 80 5.48 1.31 -11.16
C ALA A 80 6.68 1.90 -10.38
N GLY A 81 6.41 2.64 -9.30
CA GLY A 81 7.43 3.18 -8.40
C GLY A 81 7.98 2.18 -7.36
N ASN A 82 7.43 0.97 -7.28
CA ASN A 82 7.82 -0.08 -6.34
C ASN A 82 8.44 -1.25 -7.08
N LEU A 83 9.74 -1.48 -6.87
CA LEU A 83 10.45 -2.57 -7.53
C LEU A 83 10.38 -3.86 -6.70
N CYS A 84 9.97 -4.96 -7.34
CA CYS A 84 10.02 -6.29 -6.76
C CYS A 84 10.95 -7.19 -7.56
N ARG A 85 11.88 -7.86 -6.87
CA ARG A 85 12.80 -8.81 -7.51
C ARG A 85 12.33 -10.26 -7.47
N CYS A 86 11.47 -10.61 -6.53
CA CYS A 86 11.18 -12.01 -6.21
C CYS A 86 9.92 -12.56 -6.91
N THR A 87 8.87 -11.75 -7.06
CA THR A 87 7.53 -12.27 -7.44
C THR A 87 7.21 -12.16 -8.93
N GLY A 88 7.93 -11.33 -9.69
CA GLY A 88 7.58 -11.05 -11.08
C GLY A 88 6.25 -10.29 -11.26
N TYR A 89 5.74 -9.63 -10.21
CA TYR A 89 4.56 -8.75 -10.19
C TYR A 89 3.18 -9.40 -10.41
N VAL A 90 3.08 -10.57 -11.06
CA VAL A 90 1.78 -11.19 -11.37
C VAL A 90 0.93 -11.41 -10.11
N LYS A 91 1.49 -12.05 -9.08
CA LYS A 91 0.79 -12.29 -7.81
C LYS A 91 0.47 -11.02 -7.02
N ILE A 92 1.28 -9.97 -7.17
CA ILE A 92 1.02 -8.67 -6.55
C ILE A 92 -0.22 -8.04 -7.20
N VAL A 93 -0.30 -8.04 -8.53
CA VAL A 93 -1.47 -7.49 -9.24
C VAL A 93 -2.74 -8.28 -8.89
N GLU A 94 -2.66 -9.62 -8.88
CA GLU A 94 -3.78 -10.47 -8.45
C GLU A 94 -4.25 -10.17 -7.03
N ALA A 95 -3.33 -9.96 -6.08
CA ALA A 95 -3.65 -9.63 -4.69
C ALA A 95 -4.33 -8.27 -4.53
N VAL A 96 -3.87 -7.25 -5.26
CA VAL A 96 -4.51 -5.93 -5.22
C VAL A 96 -5.93 -5.98 -5.80
N LEU A 97 -6.11 -6.69 -6.91
CA LEU A 97 -7.44 -6.88 -7.50
C LEU A 97 -8.37 -7.67 -6.57
N ALA A 98 -7.88 -8.73 -5.92
CA ALA A 98 -8.65 -9.48 -4.94
C ALA A 98 -9.08 -8.59 -3.77
N ALA A 99 -8.16 -7.81 -3.20
CA ALA A 99 -8.46 -6.89 -2.09
C ALA A 99 -9.44 -5.78 -2.48
N SER A 100 -9.53 -5.40 -3.76
CA SER A 100 -10.49 -4.39 -4.24
C SER A 100 -11.95 -4.81 -4.06
N HIS A 101 -12.22 -6.12 -4.06
CA HIS A 101 -13.56 -6.66 -3.85
C HIS A 101 -14.01 -6.59 -2.37
N ASP A 102 -13.07 -6.49 -1.43
CA ASP A 102 -13.32 -6.39 0.02
C ASP A 102 -13.27 -4.92 0.52
N SER A 103 -13.34 -3.96 -0.42
CA SER A 103 -13.07 -2.53 -0.19
C SER A 103 -14.09 -1.77 0.66
N GLU A 104 -15.19 -2.38 1.09
CA GLU A 104 -16.08 -1.80 2.12
C GLU A 104 -15.38 -1.64 3.48
N SER A 105 -14.30 -2.41 3.73
CA SER A 105 -13.51 -2.36 4.96
C SER A 105 -12.27 -1.45 4.90
N LEU A 106 -11.92 -0.93 3.72
CA LEU A 106 -10.76 -0.06 3.54
C LEU A 106 -11.13 1.39 3.93
N SER A 107 -10.96 1.71 5.21
CA SER A 107 -11.01 3.09 5.70
C SER A 107 -9.83 3.92 5.19
N PRO A 108 -9.97 5.26 5.07
CA PRO A 108 -8.83 6.14 4.86
C PRO A 108 -7.75 5.83 5.90
N ALA A 109 -6.51 5.68 5.47
CA ALA A 109 -5.42 5.45 6.40
C ALA A 109 -5.20 6.73 7.24
N GLU A 110 -5.58 6.69 8.52
CA GLU A 110 -5.39 7.80 9.45
C GLU A 110 -3.97 7.74 10.00
N GLY A 111 -3.11 8.64 9.53
CA GLY A 111 -1.72 8.70 9.96
C GLY A 111 -1.52 9.53 11.21
N GLU A 112 -0.55 9.12 12.03
CA GLU A 112 -0.09 9.90 13.18
C GLU A 112 0.50 11.23 12.70
N ARG A 113 0.28 12.31 13.47
CA ARG A 113 0.89 13.60 13.15
C ARG A 113 2.35 13.56 13.57
N ALA A 114 3.26 13.75 12.61
CA ALA A 114 4.68 13.87 12.93
C ALA A 114 4.90 15.13 13.81
N GLY A 115 5.21 14.88 15.09
CA GLY A 115 5.51 15.89 16.11
C GLY A 115 6.95 16.39 16.05
#